data_AF-A0A520BWJ0-F1
#
_entry.id   AF-A0A520BWJ0-F1
#
_cell.length_a   1.000
_cell.length_b   1.000
_cell.length_c   1.000
_cell.angle_alpha   90.00
_cell.angle_beta   90.00
_cell.angle_gamma   90.00
#
_symmetry.space_group_name_H-M   'P 1'
#
loop_
_entity.id
_entity.type
_entity.pdbx_description
1 polymer ?
#
loop_
_entity_poly.entity_id
_entity_poly.type
_entity_poly.pdbx_seq_one_letter_code
_entity_poly.pdbx_strand_id
1 'polypeptide(L)'
;MLVFSFQEAIAQQKKDTTVTRPVKLLDESQIPLLVTKIETYNFTIDRNRFLLQRGYDVSNIENAMPAMEKKVKGFKSRFEKNGNNMNLRSLNSAVIMLAEVTDDLTAYKKILSEYCSQLTKSGGDLKKIIKDTQLKAEVEDSTLRTQLKDVLADANKLSLEESKVLAKINLLSSHVSVNLLQTKNLSSDMVYLSISKKIGMWSQEEAPLFKAKPAQYESSLFETIVKAFERSGRILVIYLGGKISVIITSLLIFALISWWMISNYRRVKKLDDADSILAQVKFLRRSVFIGSAFGFFTYVPFLFANPTMSLLHTIELLRLASLSILLVPYLTPKTRTIWFALSGLWIVYAVDDILLDSAFGERWVLFIAGIILLAVCFVILRNKTKLFLQLEASPATKALVVFTIIQVSLSLIFNLTGRLSLAKIFGVSAVQCLMLGITLKVFCTIVLEAIYLQTEAYQSSRFSDFINYKELQHRLQRYLWVIASIVFFISFIRNITLYDLLIT
;
A
#
# COMPACT_ATOMS: atom_id res chain seq x y z
N MET A 1 -48.75 -58.43 -2.61
CA MET A 1 -49.31 -58.94 -3.89
C MET A 1 -49.07 -57.85 -4.92
N LEU A 2 -48.01 -57.84 -5.73
CA LEU A 2 -47.62 -58.79 -6.78
C LEU A 2 -48.76 -59.24 -7.70
N VAL A 3 -48.50 -59.07 -9.00
CA VAL A 3 -48.97 -59.75 -10.23
C VAL A 3 -49.64 -58.76 -11.20
N PHE A 4 -48.93 -58.24 -12.22
CA PHE A 4 -48.60 -58.81 -13.56
C PHE A 4 -49.82 -59.07 -14.45
N SER A 5 -49.88 -58.40 -15.61
CA SER A 5 -50.07 -58.95 -16.98
C SER A 5 -50.40 -57.80 -17.96
N PHE A 6 -49.45 -57.44 -18.83
CA PHE A 6 -49.31 -57.90 -20.22
C PHE A 6 -50.36 -57.33 -21.18
N GLN A 7 -49.95 -56.38 -22.02
CA GLN A 7 -50.61 -56.11 -23.29
C GLN A 7 -49.54 -56.09 -24.38
N GLU A 8 -49.67 -57.08 -25.27
CA GLU A 8 -48.76 -57.39 -26.36
C GLU A 8 -48.78 -56.34 -27.47
N ALA A 9 -47.62 -56.22 -28.10
CA ALA A 9 -47.38 -55.46 -29.31
C ALA A 9 -47.82 -56.25 -30.55
N ILE A 10 -48.49 -55.59 -31.48
CA ILE A 10 -48.52 -55.91 -32.91
C ILE A 10 -48.41 -54.55 -33.64
N ALA A 11 -47.20 -54.05 -33.92
CA ALA A 11 -46.43 -54.34 -35.14
C ALA A 11 -47.18 -53.96 -36.44
N GLN A 12 -47.19 -52.67 -36.78
CA GLN A 12 -47.36 -52.22 -38.17
C GLN A 12 -46.00 -51.79 -38.74
N GLN A 13 -45.57 -52.62 -39.68
CA GLN A 13 -44.41 -52.50 -40.55
C GLN A 13 -44.45 -51.18 -41.33
N LYS A 14 -43.65 -50.18 -40.94
CA LYS A 14 -43.32 -49.07 -41.83
C LYS A 14 -41.96 -49.35 -42.45
N LYS A 15 -42.03 -49.83 -43.69
CA LYS A 15 -40.92 -50.11 -44.60
C LYS A 15 -39.99 -48.90 -44.64
N ASP A 16 -38.76 -49.08 -44.18
CA ASP A 16 -37.67 -48.12 -44.34
C ASP A 16 -37.39 -47.98 -45.84
N THR A 17 -37.92 -46.93 -46.45
CA THR A 17 -37.42 -46.47 -47.75
C THR A 17 -36.13 -45.72 -47.47
N THR A 18 -35.01 -46.43 -47.52
CA THR A 18 -33.67 -45.87 -47.55
C THR A 18 -33.56 -45.02 -48.81
N VAL A 19 -33.93 -43.73 -48.70
CA VAL A 19 -33.62 -42.74 -49.72
C VAL A 19 -32.11 -42.54 -49.62
N THR A 20 -31.35 -43.31 -50.39
CA THR A 20 -29.98 -43.00 -50.77
C THR A 20 -29.99 -41.62 -51.39
N ARG A 21 -29.66 -40.61 -50.59
CA ARG A 21 -29.29 -39.29 -51.10
C ARG A 21 -28.16 -39.52 -52.11
N PRO A 22 -28.24 -38.99 -53.33
CA PRO A 22 -27.14 -39.10 -54.27
C PRO A 22 -25.90 -38.51 -53.62
N VAL A 23 -24.90 -39.36 -53.43
CA VAL A 23 -23.56 -38.97 -53.01
C VAL A 23 -23.09 -37.92 -54.00
N LYS A 24 -22.88 -36.70 -53.53
CA LYS A 24 -22.36 -35.61 -54.37
C LYS A 24 -20.89 -35.93 -54.63
N LEU A 25 -20.63 -36.71 -55.67
CA LEU A 25 -19.31 -36.93 -56.24
C LEU A 25 -18.72 -35.54 -56.54
N LEU A 26 -17.61 -35.23 -55.88
CA LEU A 26 -16.87 -34.00 -56.11
C LEU A 26 -16.29 -34.04 -57.52
N ASP A 27 -16.56 -33.00 -58.30
CA ASP A 27 -15.97 -32.80 -59.63
C ASP A 27 -14.45 -32.61 -59.49
N GLU A 28 -13.65 -33.16 -60.42
CA GLU A 28 -12.17 -33.15 -60.35
C GLU A 28 -11.59 -31.72 -60.21
N SER A 29 -12.32 -30.72 -60.71
CA SER A 29 -12.03 -29.29 -60.58
C SER A 29 -12.06 -28.76 -59.13
N GLN A 30 -12.71 -29.47 -58.21
CA GLN A 30 -12.91 -29.07 -56.80
C GLN A 30 -11.87 -29.65 -55.84
N ILE A 31 -11.05 -30.60 -56.31
CA ILE A 31 -10.01 -31.27 -55.51
C ILE A 31 -8.93 -30.26 -55.02
N PRO A 32 -8.35 -29.37 -55.86
CA PRO A 32 -7.34 -28.41 -55.40
C PRO A 32 -7.87 -27.41 -54.35
N LEU A 33 -9.15 -27.03 -54.47
CA LEU A 33 -9.83 -26.15 -53.51
C LEU A 33 -10.01 -26.84 -52.16
N LEU A 34 -10.31 -28.15 -52.18
CA LEU A 34 -10.44 -28.96 -50.96
C LEU A 34 -9.10 -29.15 -50.27
N VAL A 35 -8.01 -29.39 -51.01
CA VAL A 35 -6.64 -29.49 -50.48
C VAL A 35 -6.22 -28.18 -49.82
N THR A 36 -6.39 -27.04 -50.50
CA THR A 36 -6.07 -25.71 -49.94
C THR A 36 -6.84 -25.43 -48.65
N LYS A 37 -8.10 -25.90 -48.58
CA LYS A 37 -8.94 -25.79 -47.38
C LYS A 37 -8.45 -26.69 -46.24
N ILE A 38 -8.06 -27.93 -46.53
CA ILE A 38 -7.44 -28.86 -45.56
C ILE A 38 -6.17 -28.23 -44.97
N GLU A 39 -5.30 -27.66 -45.80
CA GLU A 39 -4.09 -26.96 -45.34
C GLU A 39 -4.42 -25.78 -44.41
N THR A 40 -5.39 -24.95 -44.80
CA THR A 40 -5.84 -23.81 -43.98
C THR A 40 -6.41 -24.27 -42.63
N TYR A 41 -7.12 -25.39 -42.60
CA TYR A 41 -7.70 -25.96 -41.37
C TYR A 41 -6.65 -26.60 -40.49
N ASN A 42 -5.69 -27.35 -41.05
CA ASN A 42 -4.54 -27.86 -40.32
C ASN A 42 -3.75 -26.72 -39.68
N PHE A 43 -3.46 -25.65 -40.44
CA PHE A 43 -2.78 -24.48 -39.90
C PHE A 43 -3.56 -23.84 -38.73
N THR A 44 -4.89 -23.73 -38.86
CA THR A 44 -5.74 -23.19 -37.79
C THR A 44 -5.75 -24.08 -36.56
N ILE A 45 -5.88 -25.40 -36.74
CA ILE A 45 -5.86 -26.40 -35.67
C ILE A 45 -4.51 -26.39 -34.95
N ASP A 46 -3.40 -26.40 -35.69
CA ASP A 46 -2.05 -26.41 -35.11
C ASP A 46 -1.74 -25.12 -34.37
N ARG A 47 -2.13 -23.96 -34.93
CA ARG A 47 -2.01 -22.68 -34.24
C ARG A 47 -2.81 -22.69 -32.94
N ASN A 48 -4.05 -23.14 -32.97
CA ASN A 48 -4.93 -23.17 -31.79
C ASN A 48 -4.42 -24.18 -30.75
N ARG A 49 -3.92 -25.35 -31.17
CA ARG A 49 -3.27 -26.35 -30.33
C ARG A 49 -2.02 -25.79 -29.65
N PHE A 50 -1.19 -25.07 -30.40
CA PHE A 50 -0.02 -24.38 -29.86
C PHE A 50 -0.40 -23.33 -28.81
N LEU A 51 -1.41 -22.50 -29.09
CA LEU A 51 -1.93 -21.53 -28.13
C LEU A 51 -2.51 -22.22 -26.90
N LEU A 52 -3.20 -23.35 -27.05
CA LEU A 52 -3.75 -24.11 -25.93
C LEU A 52 -2.64 -24.65 -25.00
N GLN A 53 -1.55 -25.16 -25.57
CA GLN A 53 -0.44 -25.75 -24.82
C GLN A 53 0.44 -24.72 -24.11
N ARG A 54 0.57 -23.50 -24.64
CA ARG A 54 1.50 -22.48 -24.12
C ARG A 54 0.85 -21.21 -23.57
N GLY A 55 -0.38 -20.90 -23.97
CA GLY A 55 -0.97 -19.57 -23.79
C GLY A 55 -1.80 -19.38 -22.53
N TYR A 56 -2.29 -20.45 -21.89
CA TYR A 56 -3.33 -20.36 -20.85
C TYR A 56 -2.90 -20.96 -19.50
N ASP A 57 -1.74 -20.55 -18.99
CA ASP A 57 -1.33 -20.93 -17.64
C ASP A 57 -2.07 -20.12 -16.57
N VAL A 58 -2.97 -20.80 -15.85
CA VAL A 58 -3.73 -20.23 -14.74
C VAL A 58 -3.22 -20.65 -13.36
N SER A 59 -2.11 -21.40 -13.30
CA SER A 59 -1.60 -22.02 -12.06
C SER A 59 -1.30 -20.97 -10.98
N ASN A 60 -0.74 -19.83 -11.38
CA ASN A 60 -0.46 -18.72 -10.46
C ASN A 60 -1.74 -18.16 -9.82
N ILE A 61 -2.81 -17.99 -10.61
CA ILE A 61 -4.08 -17.47 -10.13
C ILE A 61 -4.78 -18.51 -9.24
N GLU A 62 -4.77 -19.77 -9.65
CA GLU A 62 -5.36 -20.89 -8.91
C GLU A 62 -4.68 -21.08 -7.54
N ASN A 63 -3.35 -20.97 -7.48
CA ASN A 63 -2.59 -21.07 -6.23
C ASN A 63 -2.79 -19.85 -5.31
N ALA A 64 -2.98 -18.65 -5.86
CA ALA A 64 -3.18 -17.43 -5.09
C ALA A 64 -4.62 -17.27 -4.56
N MET A 65 -5.62 -17.83 -5.25
CA MET A 65 -7.05 -17.62 -4.96
C MET A 65 -7.45 -17.98 -3.53
N PRO A 66 -7.07 -19.15 -2.97
CA PRO A 66 -7.49 -19.54 -1.62
C PRO A 66 -7.01 -18.56 -0.54
N ALA A 67 -5.80 -18.01 -0.72
CA ALA A 67 -5.25 -17.02 0.20
C ALA A 67 -6.04 -15.71 0.14
N MET A 68 -6.41 -15.25 -1.06
CA MET A 68 -7.23 -14.05 -1.24
C MET A 68 -8.64 -14.22 -0.69
N GLU A 69 -9.31 -15.33 -0.99
CA GLU A 69 -10.63 -15.65 -0.44
C GLU A 69 -10.62 -15.66 1.09
N LYS A 70 -9.57 -16.25 1.70
CA LYS A 70 -9.40 -16.26 3.15
C LYS A 70 -9.21 -14.86 3.71
N LYS A 71 -8.43 -14.00 3.04
CA LYS A 71 -8.26 -12.58 3.43
C LYS A 71 -9.60 -11.85 3.40
N VAL A 72 -10.34 -11.92 2.29
CA VAL A 72 -11.65 -11.24 2.13
C VAL A 72 -12.66 -11.73 3.15
N LYS A 73 -12.80 -13.03 3.34
CA LYS A 73 -13.69 -13.62 4.36
C LYS A 73 -13.29 -13.19 5.78
N GLY A 74 -11.98 -13.12 6.06
CA GLY A 74 -11.46 -12.64 7.33
C GLY A 74 -11.82 -11.18 7.61
N PHE A 75 -11.67 -10.29 6.62
CA PHE A 75 -12.09 -8.89 6.75
C PHE A 75 -13.60 -8.77 6.94
N LYS A 76 -14.39 -9.51 6.15
CA LYS A 76 -15.85 -9.51 6.24
C LYS A 76 -16.33 -9.93 7.63
N SER A 77 -15.87 -11.09 8.11
CA SER A 77 -16.25 -11.61 9.44
C SER A 77 -15.87 -10.64 10.56
N ARG A 78 -14.70 -10.00 10.47
CA ARG A 78 -14.28 -9.00 11.45
C ARG A 78 -15.15 -7.75 11.41
N PHE A 79 -15.48 -7.27 10.21
CA PHE A 79 -16.33 -6.08 10.05
C PHE A 79 -17.76 -6.33 10.54
N GLU A 80 -18.34 -7.50 10.23
CA GLU A 80 -19.66 -7.88 10.72
C GLU A 80 -19.70 -8.02 12.25
N LYS A 81 -18.64 -8.56 12.86
CA LYS A 81 -18.58 -8.76 14.32
C LYS A 81 -18.25 -7.49 15.10
N ASN A 82 -17.29 -6.69 14.62
CA ASN A 82 -16.68 -5.60 15.39
C ASN A 82 -16.75 -4.23 14.69
N GLY A 83 -17.40 -4.10 13.53
CA GLY A 83 -17.38 -2.89 12.70
C GLY A 83 -17.71 -1.61 13.47
N ASN A 84 -18.76 -1.63 14.28
CA ASN A 84 -19.17 -0.48 15.09
C ASN A 84 -18.12 -0.06 16.13
N ASN A 85 -17.33 -0.99 16.65
CA ASN A 85 -16.29 -0.72 17.65
C ASN A 85 -14.94 -0.33 17.01
N MET A 86 -14.76 -0.53 15.70
CA MET A 86 -13.53 -0.15 15.00
C MET A 86 -13.38 1.39 14.97
N ASN A 87 -12.22 1.90 15.36
CA ASN A 87 -11.91 3.32 15.20
C ASN A 87 -11.55 3.70 13.75
N LEU A 88 -11.45 5.00 13.45
CA LEU A 88 -11.15 5.52 12.11
C LEU A 88 -9.84 4.95 11.53
N ARG A 89 -8.84 4.70 12.38
CA ARG A 89 -7.53 4.16 11.97
C ARG A 89 -7.62 2.70 11.54
N SER A 90 -8.39 1.90 12.29
CA SER A 90 -8.69 0.51 12.00
C SER A 90 -9.45 0.38 10.68
N LEU A 91 -10.44 1.25 10.45
CA LEU A 91 -11.20 1.32 9.20
C LEU A 91 -10.30 1.68 8.03
N ASN A 92 -9.50 2.74 8.14
CA ASN A 92 -8.60 3.16 7.06
C ASN A 92 -7.56 2.07 6.72
N SER A 93 -6.97 1.44 7.73
CA SER A 93 -6.01 0.33 7.52
C SER A 93 -6.65 -0.86 6.79
N ALA A 94 -7.90 -1.20 7.13
CA ALA A 94 -8.63 -2.26 6.45
C ALA A 94 -8.96 -1.89 4.99
N VAL A 95 -9.38 -0.64 4.73
CA VAL A 95 -9.62 -0.13 3.37
C VAL A 95 -8.36 -0.19 2.52
N ILE A 96 -7.21 0.23 3.05
CA ILE A 96 -5.92 0.16 2.32
C ILE A 96 -5.57 -1.29 1.95
N MET A 97 -5.77 -2.24 2.86
CA MET A 97 -5.51 -3.67 2.57
C MET A 97 -6.49 -4.26 1.56
N LEU A 98 -7.77 -3.87 1.63
CA LEU A 98 -8.77 -4.30 0.66
C LEU A 98 -8.52 -3.70 -0.72
N ALA A 99 -7.94 -2.50 -0.80
CA ALA A 99 -7.52 -1.91 -2.07
C ALA A 99 -6.43 -2.75 -2.75
N GLU A 100 -5.44 -3.24 -2.01
CA GLU A 100 -4.41 -4.14 -2.54
C GLU A 100 -5.02 -5.45 -3.08
N VAL A 101 -5.93 -6.08 -2.32
CA VAL A 101 -6.65 -7.27 -2.80
C VAL A 101 -7.51 -6.96 -4.03
N THR A 102 -8.09 -5.76 -4.11
CA THR A 102 -8.87 -5.30 -5.26
C THR A 102 -8.00 -5.16 -6.51
N ASP A 103 -6.79 -4.63 -6.37
CA ASP A 103 -5.84 -4.46 -7.48
C ASP A 103 -5.42 -5.83 -8.03
N ASP A 104 -5.05 -6.77 -7.15
CA ASP A 104 -4.69 -8.14 -7.53
C ASP A 104 -5.84 -8.86 -8.26
N LEU A 105 -7.05 -8.81 -7.68
CA LEU A 105 -8.24 -9.42 -8.30
C LEU A 105 -8.60 -8.77 -9.65
N THR A 106 -8.36 -7.47 -9.79
CA THR A 106 -8.57 -6.75 -11.05
C THR A 106 -7.56 -7.18 -12.11
N ALA A 107 -6.29 -7.36 -11.73
CA ALA A 107 -5.26 -7.89 -12.62
C ALA A 107 -5.60 -9.32 -13.08
N TYR A 108 -6.02 -10.21 -12.16
CA TYR A 108 -6.47 -11.56 -12.51
C TYR A 108 -7.70 -11.56 -13.40
N LYS A 109 -8.69 -10.70 -13.13
CA LYS A 109 -9.88 -10.56 -13.98
C LYS A 109 -9.50 -10.18 -15.41
N LYS A 110 -8.52 -9.29 -15.59
CA LYS A 110 -8.04 -8.87 -16.91
C LYS A 110 -7.41 -10.04 -17.67
N ILE A 111 -6.51 -10.79 -17.03
CA ILE A 111 -5.85 -11.97 -17.62
C ILE A 111 -6.89 -13.03 -18.03
N LEU A 112 -7.81 -13.38 -17.13
CA LEU A 112 -8.83 -14.39 -17.39
C LEU A 112 -9.82 -13.97 -18.48
N SER A 113 -10.20 -12.68 -18.54
CA SER A 113 -11.07 -12.15 -19.60
C SER A 113 -10.40 -12.22 -20.96
N GLU A 114 -9.10 -11.97 -21.03
CA GLU A 114 -8.32 -12.09 -22.26
C GLU A 114 -8.26 -13.55 -22.73
N TYR A 115 -7.96 -14.49 -21.83
CA TYR A 115 -7.98 -15.92 -22.13
C TYR A 115 -9.36 -16.42 -22.58
N CYS A 116 -10.42 -16.00 -21.91
CA CYS A 116 -11.79 -16.35 -22.27
C CYS A 116 -12.16 -15.83 -23.67
N SER A 117 -11.75 -14.60 -24.02
CA SER A 117 -11.96 -14.02 -25.35
C SER A 117 -11.21 -14.81 -26.44
N GLN A 118 -9.94 -15.14 -26.20
CA GLN A 118 -9.12 -15.91 -27.14
C GLN A 118 -9.66 -17.33 -27.35
N LEU A 119 -10.03 -18.04 -26.28
CA LEU A 119 -10.61 -19.38 -26.36
C LEU A 119 -12.00 -19.37 -27.01
N THR A 120 -12.82 -18.36 -26.75
CA THR A 120 -14.14 -18.23 -27.41
C THR A 120 -13.98 -18.03 -28.92
N LYS A 121 -13.00 -17.23 -29.33
CA LYS A 121 -12.66 -17.03 -30.74
C LYS A 121 -12.15 -18.34 -31.37
N SER A 122 -11.21 -19.01 -30.70
CA SER A 122 -10.62 -20.28 -31.13
C SER A 122 -11.68 -21.37 -31.30
N GLY A 123 -12.53 -21.55 -30.30
CA GLY A 123 -13.64 -22.52 -30.34
C GLY A 123 -14.69 -22.15 -31.39
N GLY A 124 -14.86 -20.85 -31.70
CA GLY A 124 -15.67 -20.39 -32.83
C GLY A 124 -15.11 -20.85 -34.18
N ASP A 125 -13.79 -20.77 -34.36
CA ASP A 125 -13.12 -21.22 -35.58
C ASP A 125 -13.15 -22.76 -35.71
N LEU A 126 -12.93 -23.50 -34.63
CA LEU A 126 -13.06 -24.97 -34.64
C LEU A 126 -14.49 -25.42 -34.96
N LYS A 127 -15.51 -24.72 -34.43
CA LYS A 127 -16.92 -25.02 -34.76
C LYS A 127 -17.22 -24.79 -36.24
N LYS A 128 -16.59 -23.80 -36.90
CA LYS A 128 -16.73 -23.60 -38.36
C LYS A 128 -16.14 -24.78 -39.12
N ILE A 129 -14.96 -25.26 -38.71
CA ILE A 129 -14.29 -26.43 -39.30
C ILE A 129 -15.16 -27.69 -39.13
N ILE A 130 -15.62 -27.98 -37.91
CA ILE A 130 -16.43 -29.18 -37.60
C ILE A 130 -17.77 -29.19 -38.35
N LYS A 131 -18.35 -28.01 -38.61
CA LYS A 131 -19.63 -27.85 -39.33
C LYS A 131 -19.48 -27.77 -40.84
N ASP A 132 -18.27 -27.68 -41.39
CA ASP A 132 -18.08 -27.62 -42.83
C ASP A 132 -18.54 -28.92 -43.49
N THR A 133 -19.56 -28.81 -44.34
CA THR A 133 -20.15 -29.95 -45.07
C THR A 133 -19.22 -30.50 -46.14
N GLN A 134 -18.27 -29.70 -46.65
CA GLN A 134 -17.30 -30.13 -47.65
C GLN A 134 -16.28 -31.13 -47.05
N LEU A 135 -15.99 -31.04 -45.75
CA LEU A 135 -15.12 -32.01 -45.08
C LEU A 135 -15.78 -33.38 -44.86
N LYS A 136 -17.09 -33.48 -45.08
CA LYS A 136 -17.89 -34.71 -44.94
C LYS A 136 -18.25 -35.33 -46.28
N ALA A 137 -17.71 -34.79 -47.38
CA ALA A 137 -17.93 -35.31 -48.72
C ALA A 137 -17.22 -36.66 -48.92
N GLU A 138 -17.82 -37.53 -49.73
CA GLU A 138 -17.16 -38.78 -50.15
C GLU A 138 -16.22 -38.47 -51.32
N VAL A 139 -14.97 -38.90 -51.18
CA VAL A 139 -13.90 -38.75 -52.17
C VAL A 139 -13.41 -40.14 -52.55
N GLU A 140 -13.14 -40.36 -53.84
CA GLU A 140 -12.58 -41.61 -54.36
C GLU A 140 -11.13 -41.85 -53.92
N ASP A 141 -10.34 -40.78 -53.79
CA ASP A 141 -8.96 -40.86 -53.30
C ASP A 141 -8.92 -41.24 -51.81
N SER A 142 -8.39 -42.44 -51.55
CA SER A 142 -8.20 -42.99 -50.21
C SER A 142 -7.32 -42.12 -49.29
N THR A 143 -6.34 -41.40 -49.85
CA THR A 143 -5.43 -40.55 -49.09
C THR A 143 -6.12 -39.26 -48.67
N LEU A 144 -6.82 -38.59 -49.59
CA LEU A 144 -7.58 -37.38 -49.31
C LEU A 144 -8.73 -37.65 -48.33
N ARG A 145 -9.40 -38.79 -48.49
CA ARG A 145 -10.43 -39.27 -47.55
C ARG A 145 -9.89 -39.47 -46.13
N THR A 146 -8.64 -39.91 -45.99
CA THR A 146 -7.99 -40.08 -44.68
C THR A 146 -7.68 -38.71 -44.06
N GLN A 147 -7.08 -37.79 -44.84
CA GLN A 147 -6.78 -36.43 -44.37
C GLN A 147 -8.04 -35.66 -43.91
N LEU A 148 -9.16 -35.79 -44.62
CA LEU A 148 -10.44 -35.18 -44.22
C LEU A 148 -10.94 -35.69 -42.86
N LYS A 149 -10.82 -37.00 -42.63
CA LYS A 149 -11.20 -37.61 -41.34
C LYS A 149 -10.27 -37.17 -40.22
N ASP A 150 -8.97 -37.08 -40.49
CA ASP A 150 -7.96 -36.66 -39.51
C ASP A 150 -8.18 -35.22 -39.08
N VAL A 151 -8.40 -34.29 -40.02
CA VAL A 151 -8.75 -32.88 -39.73
C VAL A 151 -9.98 -32.79 -38.83
N LEU A 152 -11.04 -33.55 -39.15
CA LEU A 152 -12.26 -33.56 -38.35
C LEU A 152 -12.04 -34.17 -36.96
N ALA A 153 -11.28 -35.25 -36.86
CA ALA A 153 -10.96 -35.89 -35.58
C ALA A 153 -10.13 -34.95 -34.69
N ASP A 154 -9.11 -34.30 -35.25
CA ASP A 154 -8.25 -33.35 -34.56
C ASP A 154 -9.00 -32.09 -34.13
N ALA A 155 -9.86 -31.54 -34.98
CA ALA A 155 -10.71 -30.40 -34.63
C ALA A 155 -11.68 -30.74 -33.49
N ASN A 156 -12.30 -31.92 -33.51
CA ASN A 156 -13.18 -32.38 -32.43
C ASN A 156 -12.42 -32.59 -31.11
N LYS A 157 -11.25 -33.23 -31.17
CA LYS A 157 -10.39 -33.46 -30.00
C LYS A 157 -9.96 -32.13 -29.38
N LEU A 158 -9.47 -31.20 -30.20
CA LEU A 158 -9.04 -29.88 -29.75
C LEU A 158 -10.22 -29.07 -29.18
N SER A 159 -11.39 -29.13 -29.81
CA SER A 159 -12.61 -28.46 -29.32
C SER A 159 -13.03 -28.95 -27.92
N LEU A 160 -12.89 -30.26 -27.65
CA LEU A 160 -13.14 -30.85 -26.33
C LEU A 160 -12.12 -30.37 -25.30
N GLU A 161 -10.83 -30.33 -25.66
CA GLU A 161 -9.76 -29.84 -24.79
C GLU A 161 -9.94 -28.34 -24.47
N GLU A 162 -10.20 -27.50 -25.48
CA GLU A 162 -10.50 -26.08 -25.32
C GLU A 162 -11.73 -25.85 -24.43
N SER A 163 -12.79 -26.64 -24.61
CA SER A 163 -14.01 -26.52 -23.79
C SER A 163 -13.73 -26.80 -22.32
N LYS A 164 -12.84 -27.76 -22.00
CA LYS A 164 -12.42 -28.04 -20.62
C LYS A 164 -11.62 -26.88 -20.02
N VAL A 165 -10.67 -26.35 -20.78
CA VAL A 165 -9.85 -25.20 -20.34
C VAL A 165 -10.71 -23.95 -20.14
N LEU A 166 -11.63 -23.69 -21.07
CA LEU A 166 -12.59 -22.60 -20.98
C LEU A 166 -13.51 -22.73 -19.76
N ALA A 167 -14.00 -23.94 -19.45
CA ALA A 167 -14.78 -24.18 -18.25
C ALA A 167 -13.99 -23.88 -16.97
N LYS A 168 -12.72 -24.31 -16.90
CA LYS A 168 -11.82 -23.99 -15.78
C LYS A 168 -11.60 -22.49 -15.62
N ILE A 169 -11.32 -21.78 -16.72
CA ILE A 169 -11.12 -20.31 -16.71
C ILE A 169 -12.41 -19.59 -16.31
N ASN A 170 -13.57 -20.03 -16.77
CA ASN A 170 -14.85 -19.42 -16.42
C ASN A 170 -15.19 -19.61 -14.94
N LEU A 171 -14.90 -20.78 -14.36
CA LEU A 171 -15.05 -21.02 -12.93
C LEU A 171 -14.15 -20.06 -12.14
N LEU A 172 -12.87 -19.98 -12.50
CA LEU A 172 -11.92 -19.10 -11.84
C LEU A 172 -12.28 -17.62 -12.00
N SER A 173 -12.78 -17.22 -13.18
CA SER A 173 -13.27 -15.87 -13.46
C SER A 173 -14.50 -15.51 -12.62
N SER A 174 -15.40 -16.47 -12.41
CA SER A 174 -16.54 -16.33 -11.50
C SER A 174 -16.07 -16.10 -10.06
N HIS A 175 -15.12 -16.92 -9.57
CA HIS A 175 -14.55 -16.75 -8.23
C HIS A 175 -13.88 -15.39 -8.06
N VAL A 176 -13.05 -14.97 -9.02
CA VAL A 176 -12.41 -13.64 -9.02
C VAL A 176 -13.46 -12.54 -8.98
N SER A 177 -14.52 -12.64 -9.80
CA SER A 177 -15.57 -11.63 -9.89
C SER A 177 -16.37 -11.51 -8.60
N VAL A 178 -16.70 -12.64 -7.95
CA VAL A 178 -17.40 -12.66 -6.65
C VAL A 178 -16.54 -12.03 -5.57
N ASN A 179 -15.26 -12.41 -5.46
CA ASN A 179 -14.35 -11.84 -4.47
C ASN A 179 -14.11 -10.35 -4.71
N LEU A 180 -14.00 -9.93 -5.98
CA LEU A 180 -13.82 -8.52 -6.33
C LEU A 180 -15.04 -7.69 -5.90
N LEU A 181 -16.25 -8.20 -6.15
CA LEU A 181 -17.49 -7.55 -5.72
C LEU A 181 -17.57 -7.47 -4.19
N GLN A 182 -17.28 -8.58 -3.50
CA GLN A 182 -17.28 -8.61 -2.02
C GLN A 182 -16.27 -7.62 -1.42
N THR A 183 -15.06 -7.56 -1.99
CA THR A 183 -14.00 -6.65 -1.55
C THR A 183 -14.41 -5.19 -1.75
N LYS A 184 -14.98 -4.85 -2.91
CA LYS A 184 -15.47 -3.50 -3.21
C LYS A 184 -16.62 -3.08 -2.30
N ASN A 185 -17.61 -3.96 -2.08
CA ASN A 185 -18.71 -3.69 -1.17
C ASN A 185 -18.22 -3.46 0.26
N LEU A 186 -17.36 -4.35 0.75
CA LEU A 186 -16.81 -4.23 2.10
C LEU A 186 -15.98 -2.96 2.27
N SER A 187 -15.17 -2.60 1.27
CA SER A 187 -14.43 -1.34 1.27
C SER A 187 -15.37 -0.13 1.28
N SER A 188 -16.45 -0.16 0.49
CA SER A 188 -17.47 0.89 0.47
C SER A 188 -18.17 1.04 1.83
N ASP A 189 -18.55 -0.08 2.47
CA ASP A 189 -19.19 -0.08 3.78
C ASP A 189 -18.26 0.48 4.87
N MET A 190 -16.97 0.12 4.83
CA MET A 190 -15.95 0.66 5.73
C MET A 190 -15.71 2.17 5.52
N VAL A 191 -15.72 2.63 4.27
CA VAL A 191 -15.61 4.06 3.94
C VAL A 191 -16.86 4.82 4.43
N TYR A 192 -18.06 4.28 4.19
CA TYR A 192 -19.30 4.87 4.69
C TYR A 192 -19.30 4.97 6.22
N LEU A 193 -18.90 3.90 6.92
CA LEU A 193 -18.78 3.92 8.38
C LEU A 193 -17.73 4.91 8.86
N SER A 194 -16.61 5.06 8.14
CA SER A 194 -15.58 6.07 8.43
C SER A 194 -16.15 7.49 8.32
N ILE A 195 -16.90 7.78 7.25
CA ILE A 195 -17.58 9.08 7.06
C ILE A 195 -18.62 9.32 8.17
N SER A 196 -19.45 8.32 8.46
CA SER A 196 -20.46 8.40 9.52
C SER A 196 -19.80 8.69 10.88
N LYS A 197 -18.70 8.00 11.21
CA LYS A 197 -17.91 8.27 12.41
C LYS A 197 -17.31 9.67 12.40
N LYS A 198 -16.73 10.14 11.28
CA LYS A 198 -16.18 11.51 11.13
C LYS A 198 -17.24 12.59 11.40
N ILE A 199 -18.47 12.40 10.92
CA ILE A 199 -19.60 13.30 11.20
C ILE A 199 -19.99 13.21 12.69
N GLY A 200 -20.02 11.99 13.23
CA GLY A 200 -20.39 11.70 14.62
C GLY A 200 -19.40 12.17 15.67
N MET A 201 -18.13 12.46 15.34
CA MET A 201 -17.06 12.78 16.32
C MET A 201 -17.33 14.03 17.16
N TRP A 202 -18.15 14.94 16.66
CA TRP A 202 -18.55 16.15 17.37
C TRP A 202 -19.62 15.86 18.44
N SER A 203 -20.33 14.73 18.31
CA SER A 203 -21.24 14.23 19.32
C SER A 203 -20.49 13.44 20.39
N GLN A 204 -21.14 13.17 21.52
CA GLN A 204 -20.51 12.46 22.62
C GLN A 204 -20.43 10.96 22.28
N GLU A 205 -19.22 10.44 22.07
CA GLU A 205 -18.96 9.04 21.69
C GLU A 205 -18.97 8.10 22.91
N GLU A 206 -18.40 8.56 24.02
CA GLU A 206 -18.29 7.79 25.26
C GLU A 206 -18.78 8.61 26.46
N ALA A 207 -18.96 7.96 27.62
CA ALA A 207 -19.22 8.68 28.86
C ALA A 207 -18.10 9.72 29.15
N PRO A 208 -18.40 10.87 29.78
CA PRO A 208 -17.38 11.81 30.23
C PRO A 208 -16.36 11.11 31.12
N LEU A 209 -15.09 11.54 31.10
CA LEU A 209 -13.97 10.78 31.69
C LEU A 209 -14.23 10.35 33.14
N PHE A 210 -14.73 11.25 33.98
CA PHE A 210 -15.02 10.97 35.38
C PHE A 210 -16.28 10.13 35.63
N LYS A 211 -17.12 9.94 34.60
CA LYS A 211 -18.33 9.09 34.65
C LYS A 211 -18.12 7.73 33.96
N ALA A 212 -16.99 7.55 33.27
CA ALA A 212 -16.67 6.31 32.58
C ALA A 212 -16.43 5.17 33.58
N LYS A 213 -16.92 3.97 33.28
CA LYS A 213 -16.78 2.78 34.13
C LYS A 213 -16.01 1.68 33.40
N PRO A 214 -15.14 0.90 34.09
CA PRO A 214 -14.41 -0.20 33.47
C PRO A 214 -15.31 -1.23 32.77
N ALA A 215 -16.51 -1.48 33.30
CA ALA A 215 -17.49 -2.42 32.73
C ALA A 215 -18.00 -2.03 31.33
N GLN A 216 -17.75 -0.81 30.87
CA GLN A 216 -18.13 -0.34 29.52
C GLN A 216 -17.10 -0.72 28.45
N TYR A 217 -15.99 -1.37 28.82
CA TYR A 217 -14.87 -1.69 27.93
C TYR A 217 -14.62 -3.20 27.91
N GLU A 218 -14.45 -3.77 26.72
CA GLU A 218 -14.33 -5.22 26.51
C GLU A 218 -12.94 -5.79 26.88
N SER A 219 -11.91 -4.96 26.96
CA SER A 219 -10.52 -5.43 27.14
C SER A 219 -9.72 -4.51 28.05
N SER A 220 -8.74 -5.10 28.75
CA SER A 220 -7.79 -4.35 29.56
C SER A 220 -6.78 -3.58 28.67
N LEU A 221 -6.21 -2.48 29.20
CA LEU A 221 -5.23 -1.67 28.45
C LEU A 221 -4.03 -2.50 27.96
N PHE A 222 -3.49 -3.37 28.82
CA PHE A 222 -2.32 -4.17 28.45
C PHE A 222 -2.63 -5.15 27.33
N GLU A 223 -3.76 -5.83 27.41
CA GLU A 223 -4.23 -6.74 26.37
C GLU A 223 -4.45 -6.01 25.04
N THR A 224 -5.05 -4.82 25.07
CA THR A 224 -5.25 -4.00 23.88
C THR A 224 -3.91 -3.57 23.26
N ILE A 225 -2.93 -3.18 24.06
CA ILE A 225 -1.58 -2.82 23.59
C ILE A 225 -0.92 -4.02 22.90
N VAL A 226 -0.89 -5.20 23.54
CA VAL A 226 -0.26 -6.40 22.96
C VAL A 226 -0.92 -6.78 21.64
N LYS A 227 -2.26 -6.82 21.60
CA LYS A 227 -3.02 -7.07 20.37
C LYS A 227 -2.73 -6.02 19.30
N ALA A 228 -2.57 -4.75 19.67
CA ALA A 228 -2.29 -3.67 18.74
C ALA A 228 -0.89 -3.78 18.10
N PHE A 229 0.13 -4.17 18.88
CA PHE A 229 1.47 -4.43 18.36
C PHE A 229 1.50 -5.66 17.44
N GLU A 230 0.88 -6.77 17.82
CA GLU A 230 0.80 -7.98 16.98
C GLU A 230 0.12 -7.67 15.64
N ARG A 231 -1.01 -6.95 15.69
CA ARG A 231 -1.72 -6.51 14.48
C ARG A 231 -0.85 -5.58 13.65
N SER A 232 -0.29 -4.52 14.24
CA SER A 232 0.58 -3.57 13.54
C SER A 232 1.76 -4.24 12.85
N GLY A 233 2.38 -5.24 13.48
CA GLY A 233 3.46 -6.01 12.88
C GLY A 233 3.00 -6.75 11.62
N ARG A 234 1.85 -7.44 11.67
CA ARG A 234 1.27 -8.11 10.49
C ARG A 234 0.93 -7.13 9.37
N ILE A 235 0.32 -6.00 9.73
CA ILE A 235 -0.04 -4.92 8.79
C ILE A 235 1.21 -4.41 8.07
N LEU A 236 2.29 -4.18 8.81
CA LEU A 236 3.55 -3.68 8.27
C LEU A 236 4.21 -4.70 7.33
N VAL A 237 4.24 -5.99 7.70
CA VAL A 237 4.81 -7.05 6.86
C VAL A 237 4.04 -7.19 5.55
N ILE A 238 2.70 -7.20 5.60
CA ILE A 238 1.86 -7.29 4.41
C ILE A 238 2.10 -6.08 3.50
N TYR A 239 2.01 -4.86 4.05
CA TYR A 239 2.17 -3.62 3.30
C TYR A 239 3.56 -3.50 2.65
N LEU A 240 4.63 -3.84 3.38
CA LEU A 240 5.99 -3.79 2.84
C LEU A 240 6.25 -4.90 1.81
N GLY A 241 5.62 -6.08 1.96
CA GLY A 241 5.71 -7.17 0.98
C GLY A 241 5.22 -6.74 -0.41
N GLY A 242 4.18 -5.91 -0.49
CA GLY A 242 3.68 -5.35 -1.75
C GLY A 242 4.49 -4.17 -2.30
N LYS A 243 5.50 -3.66 -1.58
CA LYS A 243 6.24 -2.41 -1.93
C LYS A 243 7.76 -2.60 -2.02
N ILE A 244 8.22 -3.80 -2.35
CA ILE A 244 9.65 -4.13 -2.47
C ILE A 244 10.39 -3.18 -3.42
N SER A 245 9.79 -2.81 -4.56
CA SER A 245 10.39 -1.86 -5.52
C SER A 245 10.66 -0.49 -4.90
N VAL A 246 9.74 0.02 -4.09
CA VAL A 246 9.88 1.30 -3.37
C VAL A 246 10.97 1.18 -2.30
N ILE A 247 11.04 0.05 -1.59
CA ILE A 247 12.08 -0.20 -0.57
C ILE A 247 13.47 -0.20 -1.21
N ILE A 248 13.65 -0.95 -2.31
CA ILE A 248 14.93 -1.02 -3.04
C ILE A 248 15.34 0.37 -3.53
N THR A 249 14.40 1.10 -4.14
CA THR A 249 14.65 2.47 -4.63
C THR A 249 15.03 3.40 -3.49
N SER A 250 14.34 3.32 -2.35
CA SER A 250 14.63 4.13 -1.17
C SER A 250 16.02 3.84 -0.60
N LEU A 251 16.41 2.57 -0.53
CA LEU A 251 17.74 2.16 -0.07
C LEU A 251 18.85 2.59 -1.05
N LEU A 252 18.58 2.57 -2.36
CA LEU A 252 19.50 3.07 -3.37
C LEU A 252 19.75 4.57 -3.22
N ILE A 253 18.67 5.36 -3.05
CA ILE A 253 18.79 6.82 -2.80
C ILE A 253 19.58 7.07 -1.50
N PHE A 254 19.30 6.31 -0.44
CA PHE A 254 20.05 6.39 0.81
C PHE A 254 21.54 6.08 0.62
N ALA A 255 21.89 5.02 -0.12
CA ALA A 255 23.27 4.65 -0.39
C ALA A 255 24.01 5.73 -1.19
N LEU A 256 23.37 6.29 -2.23
CA LEU A 256 23.93 7.36 -3.05
C LEU A 256 24.18 8.64 -2.23
N ILE A 257 23.19 9.10 -1.45
CA ILE A 257 23.33 10.29 -0.62
C ILE A 257 24.40 10.09 0.46
N SER A 258 24.39 8.93 1.13
CA SER A 258 25.38 8.61 2.17
C SER A 258 26.78 8.55 1.58
N TRP A 259 26.96 7.88 0.44
CA TRP A 259 28.23 7.82 -0.26
C TRP A 259 28.72 9.21 -0.67
N TRP A 260 27.84 10.04 -1.23
CA TRP A 260 28.13 11.43 -1.59
C TRP A 260 28.62 12.25 -0.39
N MET A 261 27.89 12.23 0.74
CA MET A 261 28.28 12.96 1.95
C MET A 261 29.59 12.44 2.55
N ILE A 262 29.78 11.10 2.60
CA ILE A 262 31.01 10.49 3.11
C ILE A 262 32.21 10.84 2.21
N SER A 263 32.03 10.83 0.89
CA SER A 263 33.05 11.21 -0.08
C SER A 263 33.50 12.66 0.14
N ASN A 264 32.56 13.60 0.26
CA ASN A 264 32.88 15.01 0.50
C ASN A 264 33.59 15.23 1.83
N TYR A 265 33.08 14.62 2.91
CA TYR A 265 33.71 14.71 4.22
C TYR A 265 35.16 14.15 4.20
N ARG A 266 35.39 13.01 3.54
CA ARG A 266 36.73 12.42 3.38
C ARG A 266 37.66 13.30 2.55
N ARG A 267 37.14 14.02 1.55
CA ARG A 267 37.93 14.98 0.74
C ARG A 267 38.33 16.19 1.56
N VAL A 268 37.39 16.82 2.28
CA VAL A 268 37.67 17.97 3.16
C VAL A 268 38.71 17.62 4.21
N LYS A 269 38.64 16.41 4.80
CA LYS A 269 39.62 15.96 5.80
C LYS A 269 41.07 15.85 5.28
N LYS A 270 41.27 15.82 3.95
CA LYS A 270 42.60 15.79 3.32
C LYS A 270 43.15 17.19 2.99
N LEU A 271 42.37 18.25 3.18
CA LEU A 271 42.83 19.62 2.97
C LEU A 271 43.63 20.10 4.18
N ASP A 272 44.57 21.02 3.96
CA ASP A 272 45.44 21.55 5.02
C ASP A 272 44.63 22.35 6.07
N ASP A 273 43.56 23.04 5.65
CA ASP A 273 42.66 23.82 6.52
C ASP A 273 41.43 23.04 7.04
N ALA A 274 41.50 21.70 7.05
CA ALA A 274 40.36 20.83 7.38
C ALA A 274 39.67 21.19 8.72
N ASP A 275 40.43 21.52 9.76
CA ASP A 275 39.87 21.80 11.10
C ASP A 275 39.04 23.09 11.13
N SER A 276 39.43 24.11 10.35
CA SER A 276 38.71 25.38 10.25
C SER A 276 37.40 25.21 9.49
N ILE A 277 37.44 24.46 8.39
CA ILE A 277 36.26 24.12 7.58
C ILE A 277 35.28 23.28 8.42
N LEU A 278 35.77 22.22 9.06
CA LEU A 278 34.93 21.33 9.86
C LEU A 278 34.39 21.99 11.13
N ALA A 279 34.98 23.09 11.62
CA ALA A 279 34.42 23.84 12.74
C ALA A 279 33.06 24.50 12.43
N GLN A 280 32.78 24.79 11.16
CA GLN A 280 31.50 25.35 10.72
C GLN A 280 30.39 24.29 10.59
N VAL A 281 30.77 23.01 10.56
CA VAL A 281 29.88 21.85 10.42
C VAL A 281 29.63 21.24 11.79
N LYS A 282 28.37 21.24 12.26
CA LYS A 282 28.02 20.73 13.58
C LYS A 282 27.61 19.27 13.51
N PHE A 283 26.53 18.97 12.81
CA PHE A 283 25.93 17.63 12.83
C PHE A 283 26.76 16.61 12.05
N LEU A 284 27.21 16.95 10.83
CA LEU A 284 27.97 16.03 9.97
C LEU A 284 29.39 15.77 10.46
N ARG A 285 29.98 16.70 11.25
CA ARG A 285 31.29 16.50 11.86
C ARG A 285 31.30 15.32 12.84
N ARG A 286 30.18 15.10 13.54
CA ARG A 286 30.08 14.02 14.52
C ARG A 286 29.94 12.66 13.87
N SER A 287 28.99 12.53 12.94
CA SER A 287 28.83 11.32 12.15
C SER A 287 28.03 11.60 10.91
N VAL A 288 28.70 11.51 9.77
CA VAL A 288 28.06 11.61 8.45
C VAL A 288 26.99 10.53 8.30
N PHE A 289 27.28 9.29 8.72
CA PHE A 289 26.33 8.18 8.59
C PHE A 289 25.04 8.41 9.39
N ILE A 290 25.14 8.87 10.64
CA ILE A 290 23.94 9.15 11.46
C ILE A 290 23.19 10.35 10.90
N GLY A 291 23.88 11.37 10.38
CA GLY A 291 23.27 12.48 9.64
C GLY A 291 22.50 12.02 8.41
N SER A 292 23.08 11.14 7.60
CA SER A 292 22.43 10.54 6.43
C SER A 292 21.26 9.64 6.81
N ALA A 293 21.37 8.84 7.87
CA ALA A 293 20.29 7.98 8.38
C ALA A 293 19.11 8.82 8.90
N PHE A 294 19.39 9.90 9.65
CA PHE A 294 18.37 10.86 10.06
C PHE A 294 17.68 11.51 8.84
N GLY A 295 18.46 11.91 7.83
CA GLY A 295 17.92 12.41 6.57
C GLY A 295 17.01 11.41 5.88
N PHE A 296 17.45 10.15 5.76
CA PHE A 296 16.68 9.03 5.20
C PHE A 296 15.34 8.86 5.90
N PHE A 297 15.33 8.73 7.23
CA PHE A 297 14.08 8.58 7.99
C PHE A 297 13.20 9.85 7.97
N THR A 298 13.73 10.99 7.54
CA THR A 298 12.96 12.21 7.35
C THR A 298 12.22 12.23 6.01
N TYR A 299 12.87 11.84 4.90
CA TYR A 299 12.23 11.88 3.57
C TYR A 299 11.56 10.58 3.14
N VAL A 300 11.98 9.42 3.68
CA VAL A 300 11.47 8.11 3.22
C VAL A 300 9.95 7.94 3.33
N PRO A 301 9.22 8.51 4.32
CA PRO A 301 7.76 8.40 4.35
C PRO A 301 7.07 8.96 3.11
N PHE A 302 7.69 9.92 2.41
CA PHE A 302 7.12 10.55 1.21
C PHE A 302 7.29 9.70 -0.06
N LEU A 303 8.11 8.65 -0.02
CA LEU A 303 8.27 7.71 -1.14
C LEU A 303 7.19 6.63 -1.16
N PHE A 304 6.52 6.40 -0.04
CA PHE A 304 5.44 5.43 0.08
C PHE A 304 4.10 6.09 -0.27
N ALA A 305 3.37 5.50 -1.22
CA ALA A 305 1.99 5.88 -1.48
C ALA A 305 1.07 5.28 -0.39
N ASN A 306 0.30 6.13 0.29
CA ASN A 306 -0.62 5.75 1.37
C ASN A 306 0.04 4.86 2.45
N PRO A 307 1.08 5.35 3.16
CA PRO A 307 1.76 4.57 4.18
C PRO A 307 0.81 4.29 5.36
N THR A 308 0.84 3.06 5.87
CA THR A 308 0.11 2.69 7.08
C THR A 308 0.65 3.47 8.29
N MET A 309 -0.20 3.78 9.27
CA MET A 309 0.24 4.49 10.48
C MET A 309 1.33 3.74 11.23
N SER A 310 1.26 2.40 11.26
CA SER A 310 2.29 1.55 11.88
C SER A 310 3.66 1.74 11.22
N LEU A 311 3.72 1.84 9.88
CA LEU A 311 4.95 2.14 9.16
C LEU A 311 5.46 3.55 9.47
N LEU A 312 4.56 4.55 9.48
CA LEU A 312 4.93 5.92 9.81
C LEU A 312 5.56 6.01 11.20
N HIS A 313 4.93 5.47 12.24
CA HIS A 313 5.48 5.47 13.60
C HIS A 313 6.81 4.72 13.69
N THR A 314 6.97 3.63 12.95
CA THR A 314 8.25 2.90 12.90
C THR A 314 9.36 3.76 12.32
N ILE A 315 9.11 4.45 11.21
CA ILE A 315 10.08 5.36 10.59
C ILE A 315 10.34 6.55 11.52
N GLU A 316 9.31 7.12 12.14
CA GLU A 316 9.45 8.23 13.07
C GLU A 316 10.23 7.86 14.33
N LEU A 317 10.11 6.63 14.82
CA LEU A 317 10.91 6.11 15.95
C LEU A 317 12.40 6.05 15.58
N LEU A 318 12.72 5.54 14.38
CA LEU A 318 14.10 5.48 13.87
C LEU A 318 14.67 6.90 13.62
N ARG A 319 13.83 7.80 13.13
CA ARG A 319 14.14 9.24 13.00
C ARG A 319 14.42 9.87 14.35
N LEU A 320 13.59 9.60 15.35
CA LEU A 320 13.73 10.11 16.72
C LEU A 320 15.00 9.59 17.40
N ALA A 321 15.33 8.31 17.22
CA ALA A 321 16.57 7.73 17.71
C ALA A 321 17.80 8.41 17.08
N SER A 322 17.81 8.55 15.75
CA SER A 322 18.90 9.21 15.02
C SER A 322 19.04 10.69 15.43
N LEU A 323 17.92 11.40 15.55
CA LEU A 323 17.88 12.79 16.00
C LEU A 323 18.36 12.94 17.45
N SER A 324 17.94 12.04 18.35
CA SER A 324 18.38 12.04 19.74
C SER A 324 19.89 11.84 19.83
N ILE A 325 20.44 10.90 19.05
CA ILE A 325 21.88 10.72 18.98
C ILE A 325 22.50 12.05 18.57
N LEU A 326 22.13 12.65 17.44
CA LEU A 326 22.72 13.90 16.91
C LEU A 326 22.58 15.10 17.85
N LEU A 327 21.40 15.31 18.44
CA LEU A 327 21.04 16.54 19.13
C LEU A 327 21.56 16.61 20.57
N VAL A 328 21.58 15.49 21.31
CA VAL A 328 21.82 15.45 22.77
C VAL A 328 23.09 16.18 23.24
N PRO A 329 24.24 16.12 22.55
CA PRO A 329 25.44 16.84 22.97
C PRO A 329 25.34 18.36 22.90
N TYR A 330 24.44 18.89 22.06
CA TYR A 330 24.21 20.32 21.90
C TYR A 330 23.13 20.85 22.86
N LEU A 331 22.54 19.98 23.69
CA LEU A 331 21.51 20.34 24.66
C LEU A 331 22.11 20.65 26.03
N THR A 332 21.64 21.72 26.66
CA THR A 332 21.91 21.98 28.08
C THR A 332 21.30 20.87 28.95
N PRO A 333 21.78 20.64 30.19
CA PRO A 333 21.22 19.60 31.07
C PRO A 333 19.70 19.72 31.26
N LYS A 334 19.19 20.96 31.43
CA LYS A 334 17.74 21.21 31.54
C LYS A 334 17.00 20.88 30.25
N THR A 335 17.52 21.32 29.09
CA THR A 335 16.90 21.01 27.79
C THR A 335 16.95 19.51 27.47
N ARG A 336 17.98 18.79 27.95
CA ARG A 336 18.10 17.34 27.78
C ARG A 336 16.96 16.60 28.47
N THR A 337 16.60 16.98 29.70
CA THR A 337 15.43 16.42 30.39
C THR A 337 14.13 16.70 29.63
N ILE A 338 13.95 17.93 29.14
CA ILE A 338 12.80 18.30 28.30
C ILE A 338 12.75 17.44 27.04
N TRP A 339 13.88 17.22 26.37
CA TRP A 339 13.97 16.39 25.16
C TRP A 339 13.54 14.94 25.41
N PHE A 340 14.04 14.32 26.48
CA PHE A 340 13.65 12.96 26.83
C PHE A 340 12.18 12.87 27.26
N ALA A 341 11.66 13.88 27.95
CA ALA A 341 10.23 13.97 28.27
C ALA A 341 9.38 14.04 26.99
N LEU A 342 9.74 14.90 26.02
CA LEU A 342 9.05 14.98 24.72
C LEU A 342 9.15 13.67 23.93
N SER A 343 10.32 13.02 23.95
CA SER A 343 10.53 11.73 23.28
C SER A 343 9.65 10.63 23.89
N GLY A 344 9.60 10.56 25.23
CA GLY A 344 8.72 9.63 25.95
C GLY A 344 7.23 9.90 25.69
N LEU A 345 6.82 11.17 25.70
CA LEU A 345 5.46 11.57 25.33
C LEU A 345 5.11 11.17 23.89
N TRP A 346 6.03 11.39 22.95
CA TRP A 346 5.82 10.94 21.57
C TRP A 346 5.61 9.42 21.48
N ILE A 347 6.39 8.62 22.22
CA ILE A 347 6.18 7.15 22.27
C ILE A 347 4.80 6.82 22.83
N VAL A 348 4.37 7.46 23.91
CA VAL A 348 3.03 7.23 24.50
C VAL A 348 1.94 7.53 23.48
N TYR A 349 2.01 8.68 22.80
CA TYR A 349 1.03 9.03 21.77
C TYR A 349 1.12 8.12 20.54
N ALA A 350 2.31 7.65 20.14
CA ALA A 350 2.46 6.71 19.03
C ALA A 350 1.85 5.33 19.36
N VAL A 351 1.99 4.87 20.60
CA VAL A 351 1.34 3.63 21.07
C VAL A 351 -0.18 3.81 21.08
N ASP A 352 -0.68 4.91 21.65
CA ASP A 352 -2.11 5.25 21.64
C ASP A 352 -2.66 5.30 20.21
N ASP A 353 -1.86 5.83 19.29
CA ASP A 353 -2.21 5.96 17.88
C ASP A 353 -2.53 4.64 17.19
N ILE A 354 -1.82 3.61 17.62
CA ILE A 354 -1.85 2.24 17.09
C ILE A 354 -2.99 1.42 17.73
N LEU A 355 -3.51 1.85 18.88
CA LEU A 355 -4.63 1.19 19.53
C LEU A 355 -5.87 1.27 18.62
N LEU A 356 -6.36 0.11 18.20
CA LEU A 356 -7.51 -0.01 17.29
C LEU A 356 -8.85 -0.07 18.04
N ASP A 357 -8.81 -0.49 19.29
CA ASP A 357 -9.95 -0.69 20.18
C ASP A 357 -9.79 0.25 21.39
N SER A 358 -10.87 0.89 21.84
CA SER A 358 -10.85 1.80 23.00
C SER A 358 -10.72 1.02 24.30
N ALA A 359 -9.87 1.47 25.22
CA ALA A 359 -9.73 0.87 26.54
C ALA A 359 -9.92 1.91 27.66
N PHE A 360 -10.50 1.51 28.79
CA PHE A 360 -10.70 2.42 29.92
C PHE A 360 -9.40 3.10 30.37
N GLY A 361 -8.32 2.31 30.49
CA GLY A 361 -7.01 2.81 30.90
C GLY A 361 -6.38 3.77 29.89
N GLU A 362 -6.71 3.64 28.61
CA GLU A 362 -6.15 4.47 27.53
C GLU A 362 -6.52 5.94 27.74
N ARG A 363 -7.77 6.19 28.14
CA ARG A 363 -8.28 7.55 28.38
C ARG A 363 -7.54 8.27 29.50
N TRP A 364 -7.20 7.57 30.57
CA TRP A 364 -6.42 8.12 31.67
C TRP A 364 -4.97 8.36 31.26
N VAL A 365 -4.37 7.45 30.51
CA VAL A 365 -3.01 7.62 29.95
C VAL A 365 -2.97 8.86 29.04
N LEU A 366 -3.94 9.01 28.14
CA LEU A 366 -4.07 10.20 27.28
C LEU A 366 -4.23 11.50 28.07
N PHE A 367 -5.06 11.49 29.11
CA PHE A 367 -5.29 12.66 29.95
C PHE A 367 -4.02 13.09 30.68
N ILE A 368 -3.32 12.13 31.31
CA ILE A 368 -2.07 12.38 32.03
C ILE A 368 -0.97 12.83 31.07
N ALA A 369 -0.81 12.15 29.93
CA ALA A 369 0.15 12.53 28.89
C ALA A 369 -0.10 13.95 28.37
N GLY A 370 -1.37 14.34 28.18
CA GLY A 370 -1.74 15.69 27.77
C GLY A 370 -1.36 16.75 28.81
N ILE A 371 -1.57 16.48 30.11
CA ILE A 371 -1.16 17.40 31.20
C ILE A 371 0.36 17.55 31.23
N ILE A 372 1.10 16.44 31.13
CA ILE A 372 2.57 16.47 31.13
C ILE A 372 3.09 17.24 29.91
N LEU A 373 2.52 17.00 28.73
CA LEU A 373 2.89 17.74 27.51
C LEU A 373 2.62 19.24 27.66
N LEU A 374 1.46 19.62 28.18
CA LEU A 374 1.11 21.02 28.43
C LEU A 374 2.11 21.68 29.40
N ALA A 375 2.46 20.99 30.48
CA ALA A 375 3.45 21.47 31.45
C ALA A 375 4.84 21.64 30.81
N VAL A 376 5.29 20.67 30.00
CA VAL A 376 6.55 20.75 29.26
C VAL A 376 6.57 21.93 28.30
N CYS A 377 5.49 22.16 27.54
CA CYS A 377 5.37 23.31 26.65
C CYS A 377 5.42 24.65 27.41
N PHE A 378 4.77 24.74 28.58
CA PHE A 378 4.83 25.93 29.42
C PHE A 378 6.24 26.19 29.97
N VAL A 379 6.95 25.14 30.36
CA VAL A 379 8.36 25.23 30.76
C VAL A 379 9.22 25.74 29.61
N ILE A 380 9.00 25.27 28.37
CA ILE A 380 9.72 25.75 27.18
C ILE A 380 9.46 27.24 26.93
N LEU A 381 8.22 27.71 27.08
CA LEU A 381 7.88 29.15 26.90
C LEU A 381 8.48 30.05 27.99
N ARG A 382 8.46 29.61 29.24
CA ARG A 382 8.97 30.40 30.38
C ARG A 382 10.49 30.48 30.39
N ASN A 383 11.18 29.50 29.82
CA ASN A 383 12.62 29.44 29.85
C ASN A 383 13.24 30.47 28.87
N LYS A 384 13.75 31.59 29.41
CA LYS A 384 14.41 32.66 28.65
C LYS A 384 15.86 32.31 28.25
N THR A 385 16.40 31.18 28.72
CA THR A 385 17.77 30.76 28.40
C THR A 385 17.85 30.14 27.01
N LYS A 386 19.01 30.26 26.34
CA LYS A 386 19.23 29.62 25.03
C LYS A 386 19.02 28.11 25.18
N LEU A 387 17.96 27.58 24.55
CA LEU A 387 17.60 26.15 24.61
C LEU A 387 18.72 25.25 24.09
N PHE A 388 19.52 25.76 23.15
CA PHE A 388 20.64 25.07 22.52
C PHE A 388 21.95 25.76 22.87
N LEU A 389 22.98 24.98 23.19
CA LEU A 389 24.36 25.45 23.13
C LEU A 389 24.74 25.55 21.65
N GLN A 390 25.20 26.72 21.20
CA GLN A 390 25.76 26.93 19.87
C GLN A 390 24.78 26.80 18.67
N LEU A 391 23.46 26.63 18.86
CA LEU A 391 22.47 26.78 17.77
C LEU A 391 21.66 28.07 17.91
N GLU A 392 21.35 28.70 16.78
CA GLU A 392 20.50 29.88 16.72
C GLU A 392 19.06 29.56 17.15
N ALA A 393 18.48 30.47 17.94
CA ALA A 393 17.09 30.43 18.31
C ALA A 393 16.23 30.74 17.07
N SER A 394 15.26 29.88 16.76
CA SER A 394 14.35 30.12 15.65
C SER A 394 13.07 30.78 16.16
N PRO A 395 12.59 31.87 15.53
CA PRO A 395 11.30 32.46 15.89
C PRO A 395 10.13 31.47 15.72
N ALA A 396 10.27 30.48 14.82
CA ALA A 396 9.29 29.43 14.60
C ALA A 396 9.10 28.51 15.83
N THR A 397 10.10 28.39 16.71
CA THR A 397 9.98 27.55 17.91
C THR A 397 8.88 28.03 18.85
N LYS A 398 8.72 29.35 19.02
CA LYS A 398 7.64 29.89 19.86
C LYS A 398 6.27 29.62 19.24
N ALA A 399 6.13 29.86 17.94
CA ALA A 399 4.88 29.61 17.22
C ALA A 399 4.46 28.13 17.30
N LEU A 400 5.41 27.19 17.10
CA LEU A 400 5.16 25.76 17.22
C LEU A 400 4.72 25.36 18.64
N VAL A 401 5.36 25.88 19.68
CA VAL A 401 4.99 25.56 21.07
C VAL A 401 3.60 26.12 21.42
N VAL A 402 3.28 27.35 21.01
CA VAL A 402 1.93 27.93 21.20
C VAL A 402 0.89 27.10 20.46
N PHE A 403 1.18 26.70 19.22
CA PHE A 403 0.32 25.83 18.44
C PHE A 403 0.08 24.48 19.14
N THR A 404 1.13 23.83 19.65
CA THR A 404 1.02 22.59 20.43
C THR A 404 0.19 22.78 21.70
N ILE A 405 0.32 23.91 22.41
CA ILE A 405 -0.48 24.23 23.60
C ILE A 405 -1.97 24.29 23.26
N ILE A 406 -2.34 24.95 22.16
CA ILE A 406 -3.74 25.03 21.71
C ILE A 406 -4.28 23.62 21.42
N GLN A 407 -3.54 22.81 20.66
CA GLN A 407 -3.98 21.46 20.30
C GLN A 407 -4.09 20.53 21.51
N VAL A 408 -3.12 20.51 22.42
CA VAL A 408 -3.19 19.65 23.61
C VAL A 408 -4.31 20.09 24.55
N SER A 409 -4.58 21.41 24.64
CA SER A 409 -5.70 21.92 25.44
C SER A 409 -7.05 21.43 24.89
N LEU A 410 -7.23 21.47 23.55
CA LEU A 410 -8.39 20.89 22.89
C LEU A 410 -8.49 19.38 23.14
N SER A 411 -7.37 18.65 23.04
CA SER A 411 -7.30 17.21 23.33
C SER A 411 -7.82 16.88 24.74
N LEU A 412 -7.39 17.64 25.75
CA LEU A 412 -7.84 17.47 27.14
C LEU A 412 -9.34 17.73 27.30
N ILE A 413 -9.85 18.82 26.71
CA ILE A 413 -11.28 19.18 26.77
C ILE A 413 -12.14 18.08 26.11
N PHE A 414 -11.72 17.57 24.95
CA PHE A 414 -12.45 16.51 24.26
C PHE A 414 -12.42 15.19 25.03
N ASN A 415 -11.30 14.84 25.66
CA ASN A 415 -11.24 13.62 26.47
C ASN A 415 -12.18 13.71 27.69
N LEU A 416 -12.19 14.87 28.36
CA LEU A 416 -13.08 15.13 29.51
C LEU A 416 -14.56 15.04 29.13
N THR A 417 -14.93 15.59 27.97
CA THR A 417 -16.33 15.62 27.50
C THR A 417 -16.80 14.31 26.85
N GLY A 418 -15.94 13.29 26.72
CA GLY A 418 -16.32 12.00 26.13
C GLY A 418 -16.22 11.93 24.60
N ARG A 419 -15.49 12.87 23.97
CA ARG A 419 -15.20 12.89 22.53
C ARG A 419 -13.81 12.31 22.28
N LEU A 420 -13.68 11.00 22.49
CA LEU A 420 -12.37 10.32 22.52
C LEU A 420 -11.62 10.45 21.19
N SER A 421 -12.32 10.29 20.07
CA SER A 421 -11.64 10.32 18.76
C SER A 421 -11.04 11.69 18.44
N LEU A 422 -11.74 12.79 18.76
CA LEU A 422 -11.18 14.14 18.65
C LEU A 422 -10.01 14.34 19.63
N ALA A 423 -10.13 13.84 20.86
CA ALA A 423 -9.05 13.92 21.84
C ALA A 423 -7.76 13.29 21.33
N LYS A 424 -7.85 12.09 20.75
CA LYS A 424 -6.71 11.39 20.13
C LYS A 424 -6.13 12.17 18.96
N ILE A 425 -6.97 12.60 18.02
CA ILE A 425 -6.53 13.38 16.84
C ILE A 425 -5.72 14.61 17.26
N PHE A 426 -6.27 15.43 18.16
CA PHE A 426 -5.59 16.65 18.59
C PHE A 426 -4.36 16.37 19.45
N GLY A 427 -4.37 15.34 20.30
CA GLY A 427 -3.24 14.99 21.15
C GLY A 427 -2.04 14.48 20.35
N VAL A 428 -2.29 13.54 19.43
CA VAL A 428 -1.28 13.00 18.51
C VAL A 428 -0.75 14.11 17.61
N SER A 429 -1.64 14.91 17.00
CA SER A 429 -1.26 16.02 16.13
C SER A 429 -0.36 17.03 16.87
N ALA A 430 -0.66 17.35 18.13
CA ALA A 430 0.12 18.27 18.96
C ALA A 430 1.59 17.85 19.09
N VAL A 431 1.82 16.59 19.47
CA VAL A 431 3.19 16.07 19.66
C VAL A 431 3.89 15.83 18.33
N GLN A 432 3.20 15.26 17.35
CA GLN A 432 3.79 14.98 16.04
C GLN A 432 4.21 16.26 15.32
N CYS A 433 3.37 17.32 15.34
CA CYS A 433 3.73 18.60 14.75
C CYS A 433 4.94 19.23 15.47
N LEU A 434 4.97 19.21 16.81
CA LEU A 434 6.12 19.71 17.55
C LEU A 434 7.41 18.99 17.18
N MET A 435 7.38 17.65 17.18
CA MET A 435 8.55 16.82 16.86
C MET A 435 8.97 16.97 15.39
N LEU A 436 8.01 17.08 14.47
CA LEU A 436 8.28 17.32 13.05
C LEU A 436 8.94 18.69 12.84
N GLY A 437 8.47 19.74 13.52
CA GLY A 437 9.07 21.07 13.45
C GLY A 437 10.53 21.08 13.91
N ILE A 438 10.86 20.37 14.99
CA ILE A 438 12.24 20.20 15.46
C ILE A 438 13.06 19.41 14.43
N THR A 439 12.49 18.32 13.90
CA THR A 439 13.12 17.47 12.88
C THR A 439 13.46 18.28 11.63
N LEU A 440 12.51 19.02 11.07
CA LEU A 440 12.70 19.81 9.85
C LEU A 440 13.77 20.88 10.03
N LYS A 441 13.84 21.53 11.20
CA LYS A 441 14.91 22.49 11.50
C LYS A 441 16.29 21.84 11.40
N VAL A 442 16.48 20.68 12.05
CA VAL A 442 17.75 19.94 12.03
C VAL A 442 18.05 19.40 10.65
N PHE A 443 17.05 18.91 9.93
CA PHE A 443 17.18 18.45 8.56
C PHE A 443 17.67 19.56 7.62
N CYS A 444 17.06 20.74 7.65
CA CYS A 444 17.51 21.89 6.87
C CYS A 444 18.96 22.27 7.20
N THR A 445 19.38 22.20 8.47
CA THR A 445 20.78 22.47 8.85
C THR A 445 21.72 21.41 8.28
N ILE A 446 21.37 20.13 8.34
CA ILE A 446 22.18 19.05 7.77
C ILE A 446 22.31 19.19 6.25
N VAL A 447 21.25 19.57 5.54
CA VAL A 447 21.30 19.82 4.08
C VAL A 447 22.26 20.97 3.76
N LEU A 448 22.19 22.07 4.53
CA LEU A 448 23.13 23.19 4.37
C LEU A 448 24.57 22.76 4.65
N GLU A 449 24.82 21.99 5.72
CA GLU A 449 26.14 21.44 6.04
C GLU A 449 26.67 20.51 4.94
N ALA A 450 25.82 19.70 4.32
CA ALA A 450 26.20 18.81 3.24
C ALA A 450 26.64 19.58 1.99
N ILE A 451 25.92 20.65 1.65
CA ILE A 451 26.23 21.53 0.51
C ILE A 451 27.46 22.40 0.78
N TYR A 452 27.66 22.82 2.02
CA TYR A 452 28.90 23.46 2.45
C TYR A 452 30.10 22.53 2.24
N LEU A 453 30.04 21.30 2.75
CA LEU A 453 31.11 20.31 2.57
C LEU A 453 31.38 20.01 1.09
N GLN A 454 30.35 19.98 0.25
CA GLN A 454 30.50 19.85 -1.20
C GLN A 454 31.24 21.04 -1.80
N THR A 455 30.95 22.27 -1.36
CA THR A 455 31.58 23.47 -1.92
C THR A 455 33.07 23.50 -1.56
N GLU A 456 33.40 23.24 -0.28
CA GLU A 456 34.77 23.24 0.22
C GLU A 456 35.59 22.05 -0.33
N ALA A 457 34.98 20.87 -0.51
CA ALA A 457 35.65 19.71 -1.09
C ALA A 457 36.14 19.91 -2.54
N TYR A 458 35.59 20.93 -3.24
CA TYR A 458 35.87 21.21 -4.65
C TYR A 458 36.35 22.64 -4.89
N GLN A 459 36.85 23.31 -3.85
CA GLN A 459 37.29 24.71 -3.88
C GLN A 459 38.35 24.99 -4.95
N SER A 460 39.22 24.02 -5.27
CA SER A 460 40.25 24.13 -6.29
C SER A 460 39.76 23.91 -7.74
N SER A 461 38.46 23.65 -7.94
CA SER A 461 37.86 23.43 -9.26
C SER A 461 37.23 24.72 -9.79
N ARG A 462 37.28 24.94 -11.12
CA ARG A 462 36.61 26.08 -11.79
C ARG A 462 35.11 26.20 -11.46
N PHE A 463 34.48 25.14 -10.96
CA PHE A 463 33.08 25.12 -10.55
C PHE A 463 32.85 25.86 -9.21
N SER A 464 33.85 25.94 -8.33
CA SER A 464 33.75 26.65 -7.05
C SER A 464 33.78 28.16 -7.21
N ASP A 465 34.48 28.68 -8.23
CA ASP A 465 34.52 30.11 -8.54
C ASP A 465 33.13 30.66 -8.96
N PHE A 466 32.23 29.79 -9.43
CA PHE A 466 30.85 30.15 -9.75
C PHE A 466 29.91 30.15 -8.53
N ILE A 467 30.32 29.61 -7.38
CA ILE A 467 29.47 29.47 -6.19
C ILE A 467 29.92 30.47 -5.11
N ASN A 468 29.29 31.64 -5.07
CA ASN A 468 29.38 32.52 -3.91
C ASN A 468 28.58 31.89 -2.74
N TYR A 469 29.26 31.08 -1.92
CA TYR A 469 28.63 30.27 -0.88
C TYR A 469 27.76 31.08 0.09
N LYS A 470 28.18 32.29 0.49
CA LYS A 470 27.40 33.13 1.41
C LYS A 470 26.04 33.52 0.83
N GLU A 471 26.02 33.91 -0.44
CA GLU A 471 24.78 34.31 -1.10
C GLU A 471 23.91 33.08 -1.43
N LEU A 472 24.53 31.98 -1.86
CA LEU A 472 23.84 30.72 -2.12
C LEU A 472 23.21 30.15 -0.84
N GLN A 473 23.92 30.19 0.28
CA GLN A 473 23.46 29.69 1.58
C GLN A 473 22.18 30.39 2.01
N HIS A 474 22.12 31.72 1.93
CA HIS A 474 20.92 32.49 2.32
C HIS A 474 19.72 32.20 1.41
N ARG A 475 19.93 32.07 0.09
CA ARG A 475 18.87 31.74 -0.87
C ARG A 475 18.36 30.31 -0.65
N LEU A 476 19.27 29.36 -0.52
CA LEU A 476 18.95 27.96 -0.30
C LEU A 476 18.25 27.73 1.05
N GLN A 477 18.72 28.38 2.11
CA GLN A 477 18.06 28.36 3.40
C GLN A 477 16.60 28.80 3.26
N ARG A 478 16.33 29.91 2.56
CA ARG A 478 14.96 30.37 2.33
C ARG A 478 14.09 29.33 1.63
N TYR A 479 14.59 28.71 0.55
CA TYR A 479 13.84 27.65 -0.14
C TYR A 479 13.60 26.43 0.74
N LEU A 480 14.60 26.00 1.51
CA LEU A 480 14.45 24.90 2.47
C LEU A 480 13.40 25.21 3.54
N TRP A 481 13.33 26.44 4.04
CA TRP A 481 12.28 26.84 4.99
C TRP A 481 10.88 26.85 4.37
N VAL A 482 10.73 27.26 3.11
CA VAL A 482 9.45 27.17 2.39
C VAL A 482 9.03 25.71 2.23
N ILE A 483 9.94 24.84 1.75
CA ILE A 483 9.67 23.41 1.59
C ILE A 483 9.32 22.77 2.93
N ALA A 484 10.09 23.07 3.99
CA ALA A 484 9.80 22.58 5.34
C ALA A 484 8.41 23.03 5.83
N SER A 485 8.00 24.25 5.52
CA SER A 485 6.67 24.76 5.90
C SER A 485 5.54 24.03 5.15
N ILE A 486 5.73 23.74 3.86
CA ILE A 486 4.80 22.92 3.06
C ILE A 486 4.71 21.50 3.62
N VAL A 487 5.85 20.86 3.86
CA VAL A 487 5.94 19.50 4.43
C VAL A 487 5.26 19.42 5.80
N PHE A 488 5.49 20.43 6.64
CA PHE A 488 4.83 20.56 7.92
C PHE A 488 3.31 20.64 7.78
N PHE A 489 2.80 21.49 6.88
CA PHE A 489 1.37 21.68 6.67
C PHE A 489 0.68 20.43 6.11
N ILE A 490 1.30 19.77 5.12
CA ILE A 490 0.81 18.49 4.57
C ILE A 490 0.72 17.44 5.69
N SER A 491 1.75 17.33 6.52
CA SER A 491 1.79 16.37 7.63
C SER A 491 0.74 16.68 8.69
N PHE A 492 0.53 17.96 9.00
CA PHE A 492 -0.50 18.43 9.91
C PHE A 492 -1.92 18.04 9.44
N ILE A 493 -2.24 18.31 8.17
CA ILE A 493 -3.55 17.95 7.59
C ILE A 493 -3.78 16.45 7.63
N ARG A 494 -2.74 15.66 7.32
CA ARG A 494 -2.79 14.20 7.43
C ARG A 494 -3.11 13.74 8.84
N ASN A 495 -2.50 14.36 9.85
CA ASN A 495 -2.72 14.00 11.24
C ASN A 495 -4.13 14.34 11.74
N ILE A 496 -4.78 15.38 11.20
CA ILE A 496 -6.19 15.70 11.51
C ILE A 496 -7.18 14.81 10.72
N THR A 497 -6.70 13.84 9.94
CA THR A 497 -7.54 12.92 9.13
C THR A 497 -8.41 13.64 8.09
N LEU A 498 -8.03 14.86 7.72
CA LEU A 498 -8.62 15.67 6.65
C LEU A 498 -7.92 15.46 5.29
N TYR A 499 -6.95 14.55 5.22
CA TYR A 499 -6.19 14.28 3.99
C TYR A 499 -7.09 13.86 2.81
N ASP A 500 -8.12 13.06 3.10
CA ASP A 500 -9.05 12.58 2.07
C ASP A 500 -9.79 13.73 1.36
N LEU A 501 -10.10 14.83 2.08
CA LEU A 501 -10.79 16.02 1.56
C LEU A 501 -9.92 16.91 0.66
N LEU A 502 -8.60 16.70 0.64
CA LEU A 502 -7.69 17.46 -0.23
C LEU A 502 -7.32 16.74 -1.52
N ILE A 503 -7.54 15.42 -1.57
CA ILE A 503 -7.21 14.59 -2.74
C ILE A 503 -8.44 14.36 -3.62
N THR A 504 -9.64 14.38 -3.05
CA THR A 504 -10.89 14.60 -3.80
C THR A 504 -11.06 16.07 -4.11
#